data_AF-A0A6G2QQY8-F1
#
_entry.id   AF-A0A6G2QQY8-F1
#
_cell.length_a   1.000
_cell.length_b   1.000
_cell.length_c   1.000
_cell.angle_alpha   90.00
_cell.angle_beta   90.00
_cell.angle_gamma   90.00
#
_symmetry.space_group_name_H-M   'P 1'
#
loop_
_entity.id
_entity.type
_entity.pdbx_description
1 polymer ?
#
loop_
_entity_poly.entity_id
_entity_poly.type
_entity_poly.pdbx_seq_one_letter_code
_entity_poly.pdbx_strand_id
1 'polypeptide(L)'
;LTLARTRAHSTALQALGSSRFHGIADKVAVLASEVPLTPAAADTDLRPLAEAARERLVDAVAALPLLTAGSPYNAAALIHGLSPDPSPHPQDAPWHQVRLLLRLHRYAREVLHATTGQAPPADTRLLGAGEALDRHRDASEAAGAAAQAARTPRIAPATAYALGVLHADQRHEVEAARYAFQRCWQKEAIGMP
;
A
#
# COMPACT_ATOMS: atom_id res chain seq x y z
N LEU A 1 0.88 -17.84 -13.41
CA LEU A 1 0.31 -16.47 -13.52
C LEU A 1 -0.93 -16.40 -14.42
N THR A 2 -0.99 -17.15 -15.53
CA THR A 2 -2.09 -17.08 -16.51
C THR A 2 -3.46 -17.55 -15.99
N LEU A 3 -3.56 -18.67 -15.26
CA LEU A 3 -4.85 -19.20 -14.80
C LEU A 3 -5.53 -18.31 -13.74
N ALA A 4 -4.78 -17.84 -12.74
CA ALA A 4 -5.29 -16.91 -11.73
C ALA A 4 -5.78 -15.61 -12.37
N ARG A 5 -5.03 -15.09 -13.35
CA ARG A 5 -5.42 -13.92 -14.14
C ARG A 5 -6.70 -14.16 -14.93
N THR A 6 -6.82 -15.27 -15.66
CA THR A 6 -8.02 -15.60 -16.43
C THR A 6 -9.24 -15.74 -15.53
N ARG A 7 -9.10 -16.44 -14.39
CA ARG A 7 -10.18 -16.56 -13.41
C ARG A 7 -10.59 -15.20 -12.85
N ALA A 8 -9.62 -14.38 -12.42
CA ALA A 8 -9.88 -13.03 -11.92
C ALA A 8 -10.56 -12.16 -12.98
N HIS A 9 -10.17 -12.27 -14.24
CA HIS A 9 -10.78 -11.56 -15.36
C HIS A 9 -12.24 -11.95 -15.56
N SER A 10 -12.55 -13.25 -15.65
CA SER A 10 -13.93 -13.72 -15.79
C SER A 10 -14.78 -13.33 -14.58
N THR A 11 -14.25 -13.46 -13.35
CA THR A 11 -14.94 -13.02 -12.13
C THR A 11 -15.17 -11.51 -12.12
N ALA A 12 -14.23 -10.69 -12.59
CA ALA A 12 -14.40 -9.25 -12.70
C ALA A 12 -15.50 -8.89 -13.70
N LEU A 13 -15.54 -9.53 -14.87
CA LEU A 13 -16.61 -9.32 -15.86
C LEU A 13 -17.99 -9.71 -15.31
N GLN A 14 -18.09 -10.83 -14.59
CA GLN A 14 -19.32 -11.23 -13.90
C GLN A 14 -19.76 -10.22 -12.85
N ALA A 15 -18.80 -9.69 -12.07
CA ALA A 15 -19.08 -8.67 -11.06
C ALA A 15 -19.57 -7.36 -11.71
N LEU A 16 -18.97 -6.94 -12.83
CA LEU A 16 -19.39 -5.75 -13.57
C LEU A 16 -20.80 -5.86 -14.15
N GLY A 17 -21.24 -7.06 -14.55
CA GLY A 17 -22.61 -7.31 -15.00
C GLY A 17 -23.61 -7.57 -13.86
N SER A 18 -23.20 -7.48 -12.60
CA SER A 18 -24.06 -7.79 -11.46
C SER A 18 -24.93 -6.61 -11.05
N SER A 19 -26.13 -6.89 -10.54
CA SER A 19 -27.02 -5.87 -9.96
C SER A 19 -26.36 -5.10 -8.82
N ARG A 20 -25.45 -5.74 -8.06
CA ARG A 20 -24.66 -5.10 -7.01
C ARG A 20 -23.74 -4.00 -7.58
N PHE A 21 -23.09 -4.25 -8.72
CA PHE A 21 -22.25 -3.25 -9.36
C PHE A 21 -23.09 -2.11 -9.91
N HIS A 22 -24.19 -2.42 -10.63
CA HIS A 22 -25.11 -1.41 -11.13
C HIS A 22 -25.66 -0.51 -10.02
N GLY A 23 -26.10 -1.07 -8.89
CA GLY A 23 -26.57 -0.27 -7.76
C GLY A 23 -25.51 0.64 -7.13
N ILE A 24 -24.22 0.35 -7.28
CA ILE A 24 -23.14 1.26 -6.89
C ILE A 24 -22.88 2.30 -7.99
N ALA A 25 -22.83 1.87 -9.25
CA ALA A 25 -22.63 2.76 -10.39
C ALA A 25 -23.71 3.84 -10.48
N ASP A 26 -24.97 3.49 -10.23
CA ASP A 26 -26.09 4.43 -10.21
C ASP A 26 -25.92 5.48 -9.10
N LYS A 27 -25.47 5.07 -7.91
CA LYS A 27 -25.17 6.01 -6.81
C LYS A 27 -24.02 6.95 -7.15
N VAL A 28 -22.99 6.46 -7.84
CA VAL A 28 -21.86 7.27 -8.30
C VAL A 28 -22.31 8.25 -9.40
N ALA A 29 -23.20 7.83 -10.30
CA ALA A 29 -23.77 8.70 -11.32
C ALA A 29 -24.59 9.85 -10.70
N VAL A 30 -25.38 9.56 -9.65
CA VAL A 30 -26.07 10.60 -8.87
C VAL A 30 -25.07 11.54 -8.21
N LEU A 31 -23.99 11.01 -7.61
CA LEU A 31 -22.96 11.80 -6.93
C LEU A 31 -22.24 12.80 -7.87
N ALA A 32 -22.18 12.52 -9.18
CA ALA A 32 -21.60 13.43 -10.17
C ALA A 32 -22.43 14.72 -10.35
N SER A 33 -23.72 14.68 -10.05
CA SER A 33 -24.63 15.82 -10.16
C SER A 33 -25.01 16.40 -8.79
N GLU A 34 -25.21 15.55 -7.79
CA GLU A 34 -25.73 15.92 -6.47
C GLU A 34 -24.84 15.32 -5.38
N VAL A 35 -24.12 16.19 -4.67
CA VAL A 35 -23.34 15.79 -3.49
C VAL A 35 -24.19 16.05 -2.24
N PRO A 36 -24.49 15.02 -1.42
CA PRO A 36 -25.32 15.15 -0.23
C PRO A 36 -24.52 15.80 0.91
N LEU A 37 -24.28 17.10 0.77
CA LEU A 37 -23.59 17.92 1.76
C LEU A 37 -24.49 18.14 2.98
N THR A 38 -23.88 18.15 4.17
CA THR A 38 -24.60 18.57 5.38
C THR A 38 -24.90 20.06 5.32
N PRO A 39 -25.91 20.58 6.03
CA PRO A 39 -26.26 22.00 6.00
C PRO A 39 -25.09 22.94 6.37
N ALA A 40 -24.18 22.48 7.23
CA ALA A 40 -23.00 23.24 7.66
C ALA A 40 -21.80 23.14 6.70
N ALA A 41 -21.89 22.33 5.63
CA ALA A 41 -20.74 22.04 4.77
C ALA A 41 -20.25 23.25 3.98
N ALA A 42 -21.13 24.21 3.65
CA ALA A 42 -20.77 25.40 2.88
C ALA A 42 -19.72 26.27 3.60
N ASP A 43 -19.80 26.34 4.92
CA ASP A 43 -18.89 27.14 5.76
C ASP A 43 -17.82 26.29 6.46
N THR A 44 -17.83 24.98 6.24
CA THR A 44 -16.87 24.07 6.88
C THR A 44 -15.48 24.26 6.27
N ASP A 45 -14.54 24.68 7.11
CA ASP A 45 -13.12 24.64 6.75
C ASP A 45 -12.66 23.17 6.66
N LEU A 46 -12.14 22.78 5.49
CA LEU A 46 -11.64 21.44 5.24
C LEU A 46 -10.21 21.22 5.76
N ARG A 47 -9.46 22.28 6.08
CA ARG A 47 -8.06 22.19 6.54
C ARG A 47 -7.90 21.29 7.79
N PRO A 48 -8.74 21.40 8.84
CA PRO A 48 -8.66 20.50 10.00
C PRO A 48 -8.86 19.02 9.64
N LEU A 49 -9.71 18.70 8.66
CA LEU A 49 -9.95 17.32 8.24
C LEU A 49 -8.76 16.72 7.50
N ALA A 50 -8.09 17.53 6.67
CA ALA A 50 -6.86 17.11 6.00
C ALA A 50 -5.68 16.97 6.97
N GLU A 51 -5.59 17.87 7.96
CA GLU A 51 -4.62 17.75 9.05
C GLU A 51 -4.84 16.47 9.86
N ALA A 52 -6.09 16.13 10.21
CA ALA A 52 -6.40 14.86 10.87
C ALA A 52 -6.03 13.62 10.03
N ALA A 53 -6.00 13.72 8.69
CA ALA A 53 -5.46 12.65 7.83
C ALA A 53 -3.93 12.60 7.88
N ARG A 54 -3.27 13.76 7.93
CA ARG A 54 -1.81 13.86 8.09
C ARG A 54 -1.35 13.32 9.45
N GLU A 55 -2.01 13.69 10.54
CA GLU A 55 -1.69 13.24 11.90
C GLU A 55 -1.76 11.71 12.00
N ARG A 56 -2.86 11.11 11.53
CA ARG A 56 -2.98 9.64 11.49
C ARG A 56 -1.86 8.96 10.69
N LEU A 57 -1.41 9.58 9.60
CA LEU A 57 -0.27 9.08 8.83
C LEU A 57 1.03 9.19 9.65
N VAL A 58 1.32 10.35 10.22
CA VAL A 58 2.52 10.59 11.03
C VAL A 58 2.58 9.65 12.21
N ASP A 59 1.47 9.46 12.93
CA ASP A 59 1.36 8.55 14.07
C ASP A 59 1.61 7.10 13.65
N ALA A 60 1.01 6.67 12.53
CA ALA A 60 1.23 5.33 12.01
C ALA A 60 2.69 5.10 11.56
N VAL A 61 3.33 6.11 10.98
CA VAL A 61 4.76 6.05 10.61
C VAL A 61 5.64 6.02 11.85
N ALA A 62 5.34 6.80 12.88
CA ALA A 62 6.05 6.81 14.15
C ALA A 62 5.97 5.45 14.88
N ALA A 63 4.87 4.72 14.69
CA ALA A 63 4.68 3.37 15.20
C ALA A 63 5.36 2.27 14.38
N LEU A 64 5.95 2.57 13.21
CA LEU A 64 6.66 1.57 12.41
C LEU A 64 7.93 1.09 13.14
N PRO A 65 8.30 -0.20 13.01
CA PRO A 65 9.55 -0.75 13.55
C PRO A 65 10.76 -0.29 12.71
N LEU A 66 11.04 1.02 12.71
CA LEU A 66 12.06 1.66 11.85
C LEU A 66 13.49 1.28 12.25
N LEU A 67 13.73 0.87 13.50
CA LEU A 67 15.05 0.46 14.00
C LEU A 67 15.51 -0.89 13.45
N THR A 68 14.59 -1.77 13.04
CA THR A 68 14.92 -3.08 12.46
C THR A 68 15.16 -3.01 10.94
N ALA A 69 14.75 -1.92 10.29
CA ALA A 69 14.93 -1.65 8.86
C ALA A 69 16.25 -0.93 8.53
N GLY A 70 17.08 -0.62 9.54
CA GLY A 70 18.35 0.09 9.38
C GLY A 70 19.48 -0.74 8.77
N SER A 71 19.27 -2.05 8.56
CA SER A 71 20.20 -2.92 7.85
C SER A 71 19.48 -3.62 6.70
N PRO A 72 19.98 -3.55 5.46
CA PRO A 72 19.42 -4.29 4.32
C PRO A 72 19.47 -5.82 4.53
N TYR A 73 20.26 -6.29 5.51
CA TYR A 73 20.34 -7.68 5.94
C TYR A 73 19.81 -7.82 7.38
N ASN A 74 18.49 -7.78 7.55
CA ASN A 74 17.88 -8.13 8.82
C ASN A 74 17.77 -9.68 8.92
N ALA A 75 18.73 -10.30 9.59
CA ALA A 75 18.81 -11.75 9.77
C ALA A 75 17.58 -12.36 10.50
N ALA A 76 16.77 -11.56 11.20
CA ALA A 76 15.54 -12.02 11.83
C ALA A 76 14.49 -12.53 10.82
N ALA A 77 14.50 -12.01 9.58
CA ALA A 77 13.61 -12.47 8.52
C ALA A 77 13.94 -13.92 8.06
N LEU A 78 15.22 -14.32 8.15
CA LEU A 78 15.66 -15.68 7.82
C LEU A 78 15.25 -16.70 8.89
N ILE A 79 15.22 -16.32 10.17
CA ILE A 79 14.86 -17.23 11.27
C ILE A 79 13.35 -17.50 11.29
N HIS A 80 12.51 -16.52 10.95
CA HIS A 80 11.06 -16.70 10.86
C HIS A 80 10.57 -17.31 9.53
N GLY A 81 11.41 -17.35 8.49
CA GLY A 81 11.10 -18.02 7.21
C GLY A 81 11.07 -19.55 7.26
N LEU A 82 11.45 -20.15 8.40
CA LEU A 82 11.43 -21.60 8.62
C LEU A 82 10.12 -22.11 9.25
N SER A 83 9.17 -21.22 9.57
CA SER A 83 7.84 -21.64 10.03
C SER A 83 6.97 -22.07 8.85
N PRO A 84 6.29 -23.23 8.90
CA PRO A 84 5.39 -23.68 7.84
C PRO A 84 4.09 -22.85 7.75
N ASP A 85 3.84 -21.94 8.70
CA ASP A 85 2.61 -21.16 8.78
C ASP A 85 2.59 -19.98 7.78
N PRO A 86 1.62 -19.90 6.84
CA PRO A 86 1.49 -18.82 5.86
C PRO A 86 1.05 -17.48 6.45
N SER A 87 1.05 -17.30 7.78
CA SER A 87 0.70 -16.02 8.38
C SER A 87 1.52 -14.91 7.71
N PRO A 88 0.87 -13.83 7.20
CA PRO A 88 1.59 -12.71 6.60
C PRO A 88 2.69 -12.31 7.57
N HIS A 89 3.91 -12.12 7.08
CA HIS A 89 5.02 -11.71 7.94
C HIS A 89 4.50 -10.55 8.79
N PRO A 90 4.41 -10.69 10.14
CA PRO A 90 3.62 -9.78 10.97
C PRO A 90 4.12 -8.33 10.86
N GLN A 91 5.36 -8.19 10.39
CA GLN A 91 6.02 -6.93 10.11
C GLN A 91 5.49 -6.21 8.86
N ASP A 92 4.81 -6.86 7.91
CA ASP A 92 4.36 -6.23 6.66
C ASP A 92 3.04 -5.44 6.82
N ALA A 93 2.17 -5.86 7.75
CA ALA A 93 0.84 -5.26 7.93
C ALA A 93 0.86 -3.76 8.32
N PRO A 94 1.72 -3.30 9.26
CA PRO A 94 1.86 -1.88 9.57
C PRO A 94 2.27 -1.03 8.36
N TRP A 95 3.13 -1.56 7.48
CA TRP A 95 3.56 -0.86 6.25
C TRP A 95 2.43 -0.74 5.23
N HIS A 96 1.59 -1.78 5.10
CA HIS A 96 0.39 -1.70 4.26
C HIS A 96 -0.61 -0.68 4.78
N GLN A 97 -0.74 -0.54 6.11
CA GLN A 97 -1.58 0.49 6.73
C GLN A 97 -1.04 1.89 6.44
N VAL A 98 0.28 2.11 6.60
CA VAL A 98 0.92 3.38 6.25
C VAL A 98 0.72 3.73 4.77
N ARG A 99 0.79 2.74 3.86
CA ARG A 99 0.49 2.96 2.43
C ARG A 99 -0.92 3.46 2.19
N LEU A 100 -1.91 2.91 2.89
CA LEU A 100 -3.29 3.37 2.80
C LEU A 100 -3.43 4.81 3.33
N LEU A 101 -2.86 5.09 4.51
CA LEU A 101 -2.91 6.41 5.13
C LEU A 101 -2.22 7.48 4.29
N LEU A 102 -1.10 7.14 3.63
CA LEU A 102 -0.40 8.04 2.71
C LEU A 102 -1.27 8.38 1.50
N ARG A 103 -1.97 7.40 0.92
CA ARG A 103 -2.93 7.65 -0.17
C ARG A 103 -4.09 8.53 0.29
N LEU A 104 -4.63 8.29 1.48
CA LEU A 104 -5.70 9.12 2.05
C LEU A 104 -5.25 10.57 2.29
N HIS A 105 -4.03 10.77 2.82
CA HIS A 105 -3.45 12.10 2.99
C HIS A 105 -3.27 12.81 1.64
N ARG A 106 -2.77 12.11 0.61
CA ARG A 106 -2.65 12.67 -0.74
C ARG A 106 -4.00 13.08 -1.31
N TYR A 107 -5.02 12.23 -1.21
CA TYR A 107 -6.38 12.55 -1.69
C TYR A 107 -7.01 13.71 -0.90
N ALA A 108 -6.77 13.81 0.41
CA ALA A 108 -7.23 14.95 1.20
C ALA A 108 -6.60 16.27 0.71
N ARG A 109 -5.30 16.26 0.38
CA ARG A 109 -4.62 17.42 -0.21
C ARG A 109 -5.17 17.77 -1.58
N GLU A 110 -5.41 16.79 -2.45
CA GLU A 110 -6.01 17.01 -3.78
C GLU A 110 -7.38 17.70 -3.65
N VAL A 111 -8.23 17.25 -2.72
CA VAL A 111 -9.53 17.88 -2.44
C VAL A 111 -9.36 19.31 -1.92
N LEU A 112 -8.46 19.56 -0.96
CA LEU A 112 -8.19 20.91 -0.46
C LEU A 112 -7.76 21.86 -1.57
N HIS A 113 -6.81 21.45 -2.40
CA HIS A 113 -6.27 22.27 -3.48
C HIS A 113 -7.31 22.55 -4.57
N ALA A 114 -8.20 21.58 -4.85
CA ALA A 114 -9.32 21.79 -5.75
C ALA A 114 -10.27 22.89 -5.23
N THR A 115 -10.49 23.00 -3.92
CA THR A 115 -11.33 24.07 -3.35
C THR A 115 -10.69 25.46 -3.41
N THR A 116 -9.36 25.55 -3.38
CA THR A 116 -8.63 26.82 -3.42
C THR A 116 -8.30 27.27 -4.84
N GLY A 117 -8.65 26.48 -5.88
CA GLY A 117 -8.34 26.77 -7.28
C GLY A 117 -6.84 26.75 -7.61
N GLN A 118 -6.02 26.17 -6.74
CA GLN A 118 -4.57 26.10 -6.90
C GLN A 118 -4.18 24.67 -7.24
N ALA A 119 -3.28 24.47 -8.20
CA ALA A 119 -2.67 23.16 -8.40
C ALA A 119 -1.83 22.80 -7.16
N PRO A 120 -1.96 21.58 -6.60
CA PRO A 120 -1.07 21.13 -5.54
C PRO A 120 0.38 21.25 -6.01
N PRO A 121 1.29 21.81 -5.21
CA PRO A 121 2.71 21.65 -5.50
C PRO A 121 3.02 20.15 -5.49
N ALA A 122 3.65 19.67 -6.57
CA ALA A 122 4.03 18.27 -6.71
C ALA A 122 5.00 17.90 -5.59
N ASP A 123 4.50 17.22 -4.56
CA ASP A 123 5.31 16.78 -3.44
C ASP A 123 6.10 15.54 -3.85
N THR A 124 7.22 15.77 -4.51
CA THR A 124 8.14 14.73 -5.00
C THR A 124 8.57 13.76 -3.91
N ARG A 125 8.56 14.19 -2.63
CA ARG A 125 8.89 13.35 -1.49
C ARG A 125 7.76 12.39 -1.16
N LEU A 126 6.52 12.87 -1.07
CA LEU A 126 5.34 12.01 -0.87
C LEU A 126 5.14 11.03 -2.02
N LEU A 127 5.44 11.46 -3.26
CA LEU A 127 5.43 10.57 -4.42
C LEU A 127 6.48 9.46 -4.27
N GLY A 128 7.73 9.81 -3.96
CA GLY A 128 8.79 8.81 -3.74
C GLY A 128 8.52 7.88 -2.55
N ALA A 129 7.91 8.39 -1.48
CA ALA A 129 7.47 7.58 -0.34
C ALA A 129 6.33 6.62 -0.74
N GLY A 130 5.35 7.09 -1.52
CA GLY A 130 4.28 6.27 -2.08
C GLY A 130 4.80 5.15 -2.98
N GLU A 131 5.71 5.47 -3.90
CA GLU A 131 6.36 4.51 -4.79
C GLU A 131 7.14 3.44 -4.02
N ALA A 132 7.84 3.82 -2.95
CA ALA A 132 8.53 2.87 -2.07
C ALA A 132 7.53 1.91 -1.40
N LEU A 133 6.39 2.41 -0.91
CA LEU A 133 5.37 1.57 -0.29
C LEU A 133 4.63 0.67 -1.29
N ASP A 134 4.48 1.11 -2.54
CA ASP A 134 3.94 0.27 -3.61
C ASP A 134 4.91 -0.88 -3.94
N ARG A 135 6.21 -0.60 -4.09
CA ARG A 135 7.24 -1.64 -4.24
C ARG A 135 7.27 -2.62 -3.06
N HIS A 136 7.15 -2.12 -1.81
CA HIS A 136 7.04 -2.99 -0.64
C HIS A 136 5.88 -3.97 -0.77
N ARG A 137 4.68 -3.47 -1.11
CA ARG A 137 3.48 -4.30 -1.26
C ARG A 137 3.66 -5.34 -2.37
N ASP A 138 4.17 -4.92 -3.52
CA ASP A 138 4.32 -5.81 -4.67
C ASP A 138 5.36 -6.91 -4.40
N ALA A 139 6.48 -6.56 -3.76
CA ALA A 139 7.50 -7.53 -3.36
C ALA A 139 6.99 -8.49 -2.26
N SER A 140 6.23 -8.00 -1.27
CA SER A 140 5.60 -8.84 -0.24
C SER A 140 4.62 -9.86 -0.86
N GLU A 141 3.78 -9.43 -1.79
CA GLU A 141 2.86 -10.33 -2.50
C GLU A 141 3.59 -11.32 -3.42
N ALA A 142 4.64 -10.88 -4.12
CA ALA A 142 5.47 -11.75 -4.95
C ALA A 142 6.18 -12.82 -4.12
N ALA A 143 6.74 -12.45 -2.96
CA ALA A 143 7.34 -13.38 -2.01
C ALA A 143 6.32 -14.42 -1.51
N GLY A 144 5.11 -13.98 -1.18
CA GLY A 144 4.00 -14.86 -0.78
C GLY A 144 3.58 -15.81 -1.91
N ALA A 145 3.50 -15.33 -3.14
CA ALA A 145 3.17 -16.14 -4.30
C ALA A 145 4.26 -17.19 -4.60
N ALA A 146 5.54 -16.84 -4.48
CA ALA A 146 6.66 -17.77 -4.64
C ALA A 146 6.63 -18.87 -3.58
N ALA A 147 6.40 -18.50 -2.30
CA ALA A 147 6.26 -19.46 -1.21
C ALA A 147 5.07 -20.40 -1.41
N GLN A 148 3.92 -19.89 -1.86
CA GLN A 148 2.75 -20.70 -2.16
C GLN A 148 3.01 -21.64 -3.34
N ALA A 149 3.69 -21.18 -4.39
CA ALA A 149 4.05 -22.00 -5.54
C ALA A 149 5.00 -23.15 -5.16
N ALA A 150 5.94 -22.92 -4.23
CA ALA A 150 6.88 -23.93 -3.75
C ALA A 150 6.19 -25.09 -3.01
N ARG A 151 4.94 -24.92 -2.56
CA ARG A 151 4.13 -25.96 -1.91
C ARG A 151 3.31 -26.79 -2.92
N THR A 152 3.43 -26.52 -4.22
CA THR A 152 2.69 -27.27 -5.24
C THR A 152 3.14 -28.74 -5.25
N PRO A 153 2.21 -29.72 -5.15
CA PRO A 153 2.58 -31.12 -5.16
C PRO A 153 3.33 -31.52 -6.44
N ARG A 154 4.33 -32.42 -6.30
CA ARG A 154 5.09 -33.02 -7.42
C ARG A 154 5.94 -32.06 -8.26
N ILE A 155 6.35 -30.91 -7.71
CA ILE A 155 7.38 -30.08 -8.35
C ILE A 155 8.76 -30.74 -8.22
N ALA A 156 9.65 -30.50 -9.19
CA ALA A 156 11.03 -30.99 -9.12
C ALA A 156 11.84 -30.23 -8.04
N PRO A 157 12.83 -30.86 -7.39
CA PRO A 157 13.67 -30.20 -6.40
C PRO A 157 14.35 -28.92 -6.90
N ALA A 158 14.83 -28.91 -8.16
CA ALA A 158 15.42 -27.72 -8.77
C ALA A 158 14.42 -26.56 -8.89
N THR A 159 13.14 -26.85 -9.15
CA THR A 159 12.07 -25.85 -9.18
C THR A 159 11.79 -25.29 -7.79
N ALA A 160 11.72 -26.15 -6.77
CA ALA A 160 11.55 -25.72 -5.39
C ALA A 160 12.69 -24.81 -4.92
N TYR A 161 13.94 -25.15 -5.27
CA TYR A 161 15.12 -24.32 -4.99
C TYR A 161 15.01 -22.94 -5.65
N ALA A 162 14.70 -22.89 -6.95
CA ALA A 162 14.54 -21.62 -7.66
C ALA A 162 13.43 -20.74 -7.05
N LEU A 163 12.31 -21.34 -6.64
CA LEU A 163 11.24 -20.62 -5.94
C LEU A 163 11.67 -20.11 -4.56
N GLY A 164 12.51 -20.85 -3.84
CA GLY A 164 13.11 -20.41 -2.59
C GLY A 164 14.04 -19.20 -2.77
N VAL A 165 14.90 -19.21 -3.81
CA VAL A 165 15.76 -18.08 -4.16
C VAL A 165 14.92 -16.85 -4.54
N LEU A 166 13.88 -17.03 -5.36
CA LEU A 166 12.96 -15.94 -5.73
C LEU A 166 12.25 -15.36 -4.50
N HIS A 167 11.77 -16.21 -3.58
CA HIS A 167 11.17 -15.74 -2.34
C HIS A 167 12.15 -14.87 -1.53
N ALA A 168 13.40 -15.34 -1.36
CA ALA A 168 14.42 -14.60 -0.62
C ALA A 168 14.76 -13.25 -1.27
N ASP A 169 14.89 -13.22 -2.60
CA ASP A 169 15.11 -12.00 -3.37
C ASP A 169 13.98 -10.97 -3.14
N GLN A 170 12.73 -11.41 -3.21
CA GLN A 170 11.58 -10.54 -2.95
C GLN A 170 11.50 -10.08 -1.48
N ARG A 171 11.97 -10.88 -0.52
CA ARG A 171 12.12 -10.41 0.87
C ARG A 171 13.20 -9.33 1.01
N HIS A 172 14.29 -9.40 0.25
CA HIS A 172 15.28 -8.32 0.22
C HIS A 172 14.70 -7.04 -0.40
N GLU A 173 13.91 -7.15 -1.47
CA GLU A 173 13.21 -6.00 -2.07
C GLU A 173 12.22 -5.33 -1.09
N VAL A 174 11.55 -6.12 -0.23
CA VAL A 174 10.72 -5.58 0.86
C VAL A 174 11.56 -4.70 1.80
N GLU A 175 12.73 -5.17 2.25
CA GLU A 175 13.59 -4.37 3.14
C GLU A 175 14.19 -3.16 2.41
N ALA A 176 14.59 -3.29 1.15
CA ALA A 176 15.08 -2.19 0.33
C ALA A 176 14.01 -1.10 0.14
N ALA A 177 12.74 -1.49 -0.03
CA ALA A 177 11.62 -0.58 -0.10
C ALA A 177 11.37 0.15 1.23
N ARG A 178 11.49 -0.54 2.38
CA ARG A 178 11.41 0.09 3.72
C ARG A 178 12.49 1.15 3.92
N TYR A 179 13.72 0.81 3.56
CA TYR A 179 14.84 1.73 3.62
C TYR A 179 14.64 2.95 2.69
N ALA A 180 14.16 2.72 1.47
CA ALA A 180 13.85 3.80 0.53
C ALA A 180 12.76 4.73 1.07
N PHE A 181 11.67 4.18 1.63
CA PHE A 181 10.62 4.95 2.29
C PHE A 181 11.19 5.82 3.41
N GLN A 182 11.99 5.23 4.31
CA GLN A 182 12.60 5.96 5.43
C GLN A 182 13.46 7.14 4.95
N ARG A 183 14.24 6.97 3.89
CA ARG A 183 15.04 8.06 3.30
C ARG A 183 14.21 9.17 2.68
N CYS A 184 13.07 8.83 2.07
CA CYS A 184 12.14 9.82 1.53
C CYS A 184 11.42 10.57 2.66
N TRP A 185 11.00 9.85 3.71
CA TRP A 185 10.26 10.38 4.85
C TRP A 185 11.12 11.25 5.79
N GLN A 186 12.35 10.85 6.11
CA GLN A 186 13.24 11.64 7.00
C GLN A 186 13.65 13.01 6.42
N LYS A 187 13.64 13.16 5.08
CA LYS A 187 13.85 14.47 4.45
C LYS A 187 12.74 15.47 4.79
N GLU A 188 11.56 15.01 5.24
CA GLU A 188 10.48 15.83 5.77
C GLU A 188 10.84 16.44 7.13
N ALA A 189 11.38 15.64 8.06
CA ALA A 189 11.75 16.09 9.40
C ALA A 189 12.89 17.13 9.40
N ILE A 190 13.83 17.03 8.46
CA ILE A 190 14.97 17.97 8.32
C ILE A 190 14.54 19.25 7.56
N GLY A 191 13.36 19.25 6.95
CA GLY A 191 12.82 20.38 6.18
C GLY A 191 11.90 21.33 6.96
N MET A 192 11.72 21.14 8.28
CA MET A 192 11.07 22.15 9.12
C MET A 192 12.08 23.24 9.51
N PRO A 193 11.83 24.53 9.19
CA PRO A 193 12.62 25.65 9.69
C PRO A 193 12.46 25.86 11.20
#